data_AF-W6TVJ3-F1
#
_entry.id   AF-W6TVJ3-F1
#
_cell.length_a   1.000
_cell.length_b   1.000
_cell.length_c   1.000
_cell.angle_alpha   90.00
_cell.angle_beta   90.00
_cell.angle_gamma   90.00
#
_symmetry.space_group_name_H-M   'P 1'
#
loop_
_entity.id
_entity.type
_entity.pdbx_description
1 polymer ?
#
loop_
_entity_poly.entity_id
_entity_poly.type
_entity_poly.pdbx_seq_one_letter_code
_entity_poly.pdbx_strand_id
1 'polypeptide(L)'
;MSENQLLEPIHGISLEDYSAACAKLGSGLSEEAIAKALGVELPVWQEANLLWPERMKQDQTFEIVTLFGQYFAQAGQHPKFSNAVTGAAEDAGYTAQIKTDKDFYQELEVARNVAYEYGMDGAQWIADKYGITLGDFQIAASKWNAQIHTDIQADFQGYTQKQDAYNAKYRQLFASAQGGNVADDITF
;
A
#
# COMPACT_ATOMS: atom_id res chain seq x y z
N MET A 1 14.08 -22.84 -35.45
CA MET A 1 14.20 -21.89 -34.34
C MET A 1 14.07 -22.73 -33.08
N SER A 2 15.15 -22.88 -32.32
CA SER A 2 15.10 -23.57 -31.02
C SER A 2 14.31 -22.67 -30.08
N GLU A 3 13.22 -23.15 -29.48
CA GLU A 3 12.55 -22.41 -28.41
C GLU A 3 13.54 -22.18 -27.27
N ASN A 4 13.57 -20.97 -26.72
CA ASN A 4 14.43 -20.65 -25.59
C ASN A 4 13.93 -21.43 -24.36
N GLN A 5 14.57 -22.56 -24.05
CA GLN A 5 14.16 -23.45 -22.96
C GLN A 5 14.16 -22.74 -21.59
N LEU A 6 14.89 -21.63 -21.46
CA LEU A 6 14.88 -20.82 -20.24
C LEU A 6 13.54 -20.09 -20.02
N LEU A 7 12.66 -20.03 -21.02
CA LEU A 7 11.30 -19.48 -20.91
C LEU A 7 10.26 -20.49 -20.40
N GLU A 8 10.61 -21.77 -20.23
CA GLU A 8 9.66 -22.76 -19.71
C GLU A 8 9.15 -22.37 -18.32
N PRO A 9 7.85 -22.54 -18.00
CA PRO A 9 7.34 -22.20 -16.67
C PRO A 9 8.07 -22.93 -15.53
N ILE A 10 8.37 -22.22 -14.44
CA ILE A 10 9.00 -22.79 -13.24
C ILE A 10 7.89 -23.16 -12.26
N HIS A 11 7.74 -24.46 -11.97
CA HIS A 11 6.61 -24.99 -11.17
C HIS A 11 5.22 -24.57 -11.70
N GLY A 12 5.09 -24.35 -13.01
CA GLY A 12 3.85 -23.85 -13.63
C GLY A 12 3.66 -22.33 -13.54
N ILE A 13 4.61 -21.58 -12.97
CA ILE A 13 4.63 -20.12 -12.96
C ILE A 13 5.34 -19.65 -14.23
N SER A 14 4.58 -19.03 -15.14
CA SER A 14 5.13 -18.46 -16.37
C SER A 14 5.97 -17.21 -16.09
N LEU A 15 6.76 -16.75 -17.08
CA LEU A 15 7.48 -15.49 -16.96
C LEU A 15 6.51 -14.30 -16.76
N GLU A 16 5.37 -14.32 -17.43
CA GLU A 16 4.32 -13.30 -17.30
C GLU A 16 3.74 -13.26 -15.87
N ASP A 17 3.39 -14.44 -15.32
CA ASP A 17 2.90 -14.59 -13.95
C ASP A 17 3.93 -14.08 -12.94
N TYR A 18 5.19 -14.46 -13.12
CA TYR A 18 6.31 -14.04 -12.27
C TYR A 18 6.55 -12.53 -12.33
N SER A 19 6.59 -11.95 -13.54
CA SER A 19 6.73 -10.51 -13.72
C SER A 19 5.61 -9.72 -13.04
N ALA A 20 4.37 -10.19 -13.18
CA ALA A 20 3.23 -9.59 -12.51
C ALA A 20 3.33 -9.71 -10.99
N ALA A 21 3.75 -10.87 -10.49
CA ALA A 21 3.98 -11.10 -9.06
C ALA A 21 5.04 -10.15 -8.48
N CYS A 22 6.19 -9.97 -9.16
CA CYS A 22 7.23 -9.03 -8.75
C CYS A 22 6.71 -7.59 -8.69
N ALA A 23 5.91 -7.16 -9.67
CA ALA A 23 5.31 -5.83 -9.65
C ALA A 23 4.36 -5.65 -8.47
N LYS A 24 3.59 -6.71 -8.14
CA LYS A 24 2.67 -6.68 -7.01
C LYS A 24 3.37 -6.70 -5.65
N LEU A 25 4.48 -7.44 -5.51
CA LEU A 25 5.38 -7.34 -4.36
C LEU A 25 5.91 -5.92 -4.19
N GLY A 26 6.37 -5.29 -5.28
CA GLY A 26 6.80 -3.90 -5.28
C GLY A 26 5.69 -2.90 -4.88
N SER A 27 4.43 -3.26 -5.10
CA SER A 27 3.25 -2.49 -4.67
C SER A 27 2.74 -2.84 -3.26
N GLY A 28 3.37 -3.77 -2.55
CA GLY A 28 3.05 -4.10 -1.16
C GLY A 28 2.13 -5.31 -0.95
N LEU A 29 1.92 -6.20 -1.94
CA LEU A 29 1.36 -7.53 -1.65
C LEU A 29 2.36 -8.37 -0.85
N SER A 30 1.89 -9.23 0.05
CA SER A 30 2.74 -10.21 0.74
C SER A 30 3.03 -11.43 -0.15
N GLU A 31 4.11 -12.17 0.13
CA GLU A 31 4.44 -13.39 -0.61
C GLU A 31 3.34 -14.46 -0.49
N GLU A 32 2.64 -14.53 0.64
CA GLU A 32 1.49 -15.43 0.82
C GLU A 32 0.33 -15.07 -0.10
N ALA A 33 0.04 -13.77 -0.26
CA ALA A 33 -0.98 -13.30 -1.19
C ALA A 33 -0.60 -13.61 -2.64
N ILE A 34 0.69 -13.49 -2.98
CA ILE A 34 1.22 -13.87 -4.29
C ILE A 34 1.04 -15.36 -4.54
N ALA A 35 1.53 -16.22 -3.63
CA ALA A 35 1.44 -17.67 -3.78
C ALA A 35 -0.02 -18.12 -3.93
N LYS A 36 -0.92 -17.56 -3.11
CA LYS A 36 -2.35 -17.81 -3.19
C LYS A 36 -2.95 -17.38 -4.54
N ALA A 37 -2.61 -16.19 -5.04
CA ALA A 37 -3.10 -15.69 -6.33
C ALA A 37 -2.60 -16.53 -7.52
N LEU A 38 -1.38 -17.05 -7.41
CA LEU A 38 -0.78 -17.95 -8.41
C LEU A 38 -1.30 -19.39 -8.31
N GLY A 39 -1.99 -19.75 -7.23
CA GLY A 39 -2.48 -21.10 -6.98
C GLY A 39 -1.39 -22.10 -6.60
N VAL A 40 -0.31 -21.63 -5.97
CA VAL A 40 0.85 -22.44 -5.54
C VAL A 40 1.07 -22.30 -4.04
N GLU A 41 1.88 -23.21 -3.47
CA GLU A 41 2.32 -23.08 -2.08
C GLU A 41 3.42 -22.02 -1.94
N LEU A 42 3.53 -21.38 -0.77
CA LEU A 42 4.55 -20.34 -0.52
C LEU A 42 5.99 -20.82 -0.83
N PRO A 43 6.43 -22.03 -0.43
CA PRO A 43 7.77 -22.51 -0.78
C PRO A 43 7.99 -22.63 -2.30
N VAL A 44 6.94 -22.97 -3.06
CA VAL A 44 6.99 -23.09 -4.53
C VAL A 44 7.17 -21.71 -5.17
N TRP A 45 6.45 -20.69 -4.65
CA TRP A 45 6.67 -19.30 -5.05
C TRP A 45 8.11 -18.87 -4.76
N GLN A 46 8.59 -19.10 -3.54
CA GLN A 46 9.93 -18.68 -3.11
C GLN A 46 11.04 -19.33 -3.94
N GLU A 47 10.90 -20.61 -4.29
CA GLU A 47 11.82 -21.30 -5.18
C GLU A 47 11.80 -20.69 -6.59
N ALA A 48 10.63 -20.46 -7.17
CA ALA A 48 10.51 -19.80 -8.48
C ALA A 48 11.10 -18.38 -8.48
N ASN A 49 10.92 -17.63 -7.39
CA ASN A 49 11.45 -16.28 -7.21
C ASN A 49 13.00 -16.25 -7.13
N LEU A 50 13.64 -17.38 -6.79
CA LEU A 50 15.09 -17.53 -6.87
C LEU A 50 15.55 -17.99 -8.27
N LEU A 51 14.80 -18.90 -8.91
CA LEU A 51 15.22 -19.51 -10.17
C LEU A 51 15.04 -18.58 -11.38
N TRP A 52 14.01 -17.74 -11.42
CA TRP A 52 13.82 -16.79 -12.52
C TRP A 52 15.00 -15.81 -12.70
N PRO A 53 15.50 -15.14 -11.63
CA PRO A 53 16.73 -14.35 -11.72
C PRO A 53 17.94 -15.14 -12.20
N GLU A 54 18.09 -16.41 -11.82
CA GLU A 54 19.18 -17.26 -12.33
C GLU A 54 19.04 -17.53 -13.82
N ARG A 55 17.81 -17.76 -14.32
CA ARG A 55 17.58 -17.90 -15.77
C ARG A 55 17.87 -16.63 -16.54
N MET A 56 17.51 -15.46 -15.99
CA MET A 56 17.87 -14.17 -16.57
C MET A 56 19.39 -13.97 -16.67
N LYS A 57 20.16 -14.44 -15.68
CA LYS A 57 21.63 -14.41 -15.74
C LYS A 57 22.21 -15.36 -16.79
N GLN A 58 21.56 -16.51 -17.00
CA GLN A 58 21.99 -17.51 -17.98
C GLN A 58 21.62 -17.13 -19.42
N ASP A 59 20.57 -16.34 -19.61
CA ASP A 59 20.13 -15.89 -20.92
C ASP A 59 21.06 -14.84 -21.54
N GLN A 60 21.89 -15.29 -22.48
CA GLN A 60 22.82 -14.42 -23.21
C GLN A 60 22.14 -13.57 -24.28
N THR A 61 20.87 -13.84 -24.60
CA THR A 61 20.11 -13.12 -25.63
C THR A 61 19.35 -11.91 -25.09
N PHE A 62 19.29 -11.76 -23.76
CA PHE A 62 18.49 -10.75 -23.05
C PHE A 62 16.98 -10.82 -23.33
N GLU A 63 16.50 -11.90 -23.94
CA GLU A 63 15.08 -12.13 -24.24
C GLU A 63 14.25 -12.18 -22.95
N ILE A 64 14.69 -12.93 -21.94
CA ILE A 64 13.95 -13.07 -20.66
C ILE A 64 13.85 -11.72 -19.95
N VAL A 65 14.95 -10.96 -19.88
CA VAL A 65 14.97 -9.64 -19.24
C VAL A 65 14.05 -8.65 -19.98
N THR A 66 14.06 -8.70 -21.31
CA THR A 66 13.21 -7.85 -22.15
C THR A 66 11.73 -8.15 -21.94
N LEU A 67 11.35 -9.43 -22.01
CA LEU A 67 9.98 -9.87 -21.77
C LEU A 67 9.54 -9.59 -20.32
N PHE A 68 10.42 -9.82 -19.35
CA PHE A 68 10.15 -9.50 -17.95
C PHE A 68 9.75 -8.04 -17.77
N GLY A 69 10.51 -7.11 -18.33
CA GLY A 69 10.20 -5.67 -18.24
C GLY A 69 8.87 -5.30 -18.91
N GLN A 70 8.56 -5.93 -20.04
CA GLN A 70 7.28 -5.72 -20.75
C GLN A 70 6.09 -6.20 -19.90
N TYR A 71 6.15 -7.43 -19.38
CA TYR A 71 5.09 -7.99 -18.54
C TYR A 71 4.97 -7.25 -17.21
N PHE A 72 6.09 -6.83 -16.61
CA PHE A 72 6.10 -6.04 -15.38
C PHE A 72 5.34 -4.71 -15.58
N ALA A 73 5.57 -4.02 -16.70
CA ALA A 73 4.84 -2.78 -17.03
C ALA A 73 3.33 -3.00 -17.25
N GLN A 74 2.92 -4.22 -17.63
CA GLN A 74 1.53 -4.60 -17.87
C GLN A 74 0.87 -5.30 -16.67
N ALA A 75 1.59 -5.47 -15.56
CA ALA A 75 1.14 -6.23 -14.39
C ALA A 75 -0.20 -5.77 -13.79
N GLY A 76 -0.59 -4.52 -14.02
CA GLY A 76 -1.90 -3.99 -13.62
C GLY A 76 -3.09 -4.68 -14.29
N GLN A 77 -2.88 -5.31 -15.45
CA GLN A 77 -3.92 -5.98 -16.24
C GLN A 77 -3.92 -7.50 -16.06
N HIS A 78 -2.99 -8.04 -15.25
CA HIS A 78 -2.78 -9.47 -15.14
C HIS A 78 -3.95 -10.18 -14.42
N PRO A 79 -4.63 -11.17 -15.04
CA PRO A 79 -5.91 -11.70 -14.56
C PRO A 79 -5.81 -12.39 -13.19
N LYS A 80 -4.69 -13.05 -12.89
CA LYS A 80 -4.48 -13.72 -11.59
C LYS A 80 -4.39 -12.75 -10.41
N PHE A 81 -4.06 -11.48 -10.68
CA PHE A 81 -3.90 -10.44 -9.65
C PHE A 81 -5.00 -9.36 -9.71
N SER A 82 -6.02 -9.53 -10.55
CA SER A 82 -7.11 -8.55 -10.69
C SER A 82 -7.92 -8.37 -9.40
N ASN A 83 -7.99 -9.41 -8.56
CA ASN A 83 -8.68 -9.39 -7.26
C ASN A 83 -7.70 -9.46 -6.08
N ALA A 84 -6.39 -9.41 -6.35
CA ALA A 84 -5.39 -9.51 -5.31
C ALA A 84 -5.19 -8.12 -4.69
N VAL A 85 -5.90 -7.90 -3.59
CA VAL A 85 -5.85 -6.66 -2.83
C VAL A 85 -4.49 -6.59 -2.11
N THR A 86 -3.82 -5.45 -2.20
CA THR A 86 -2.82 -5.06 -1.19
C THR A 86 -3.52 -5.13 0.17
N GLY A 87 -2.82 -5.30 1.30
CA GLY A 87 -3.44 -5.35 2.63
C GLY A 87 -4.30 -4.12 3.03
N ALA A 88 -4.47 -3.17 2.12
CA ALA A 88 -5.43 -2.10 2.18
C ALA A 88 -6.87 -2.64 2.22
N ALA A 89 -7.71 -2.12 3.13
CA ALA A 89 -9.15 -2.41 3.12
C ALA A 89 -9.73 -2.16 1.72
N GLU A 90 -10.81 -2.87 1.35
CA GLU A 90 -11.59 -2.51 0.17
C GLU A 90 -11.97 -1.02 0.26
N ASP A 91 -11.63 -0.25 -0.78
CA ASP A 91 -11.96 1.17 -0.87
C ASP A 91 -13.48 1.33 -0.95
N ALA A 92 -14.12 1.56 0.19
CA ALA A 92 -15.57 1.78 0.31
C ALA A 92 -16.03 3.15 -0.25
N GLY A 93 -15.25 3.74 -1.17
CA GLY A 93 -15.45 5.09 -1.72
C GLY A 93 -14.62 6.18 -1.04
N TYR A 94 -13.72 5.81 -0.13
CA TYR A 94 -12.88 6.73 0.62
C TYR A 94 -11.84 7.44 -0.25
N THR A 95 -11.34 6.81 -1.33
CA THR A 95 -10.46 7.47 -2.31
C THR A 95 -11.16 8.62 -3.04
N ALA A 96 -12.46 8.46 -3.33
CA ALA A 96 -13.26 9.53 -3.90
C ALA A 96 -13.55 10.60 -2.84
N GLN A 97 -13.92 10.18 -1.62
CA GLN A 97 -14.25 11.07 -0.51
C GLN A 97 -13.07 11.98 -0.13
N ILE A 98 -11.85 11.46 0.01
CA ILE A 98 -10.68 12.27 0.40
C ILE A 98 -10.36 13.37 -0.62
N LYS A 99 -10.82 13.20 -1.87
CA LYS A 99 -10.66 14.20 -2.93
C LYS A 99 -11.80 15.22 -2.98
N THR A 100 -12.95 14.98 -2.34
CA THR A 100 -14.13 15.87 -2.37
C THR A 100 -14.48 16.46 -1.02
N ASP A 101 -13.96 15.89 0.07
CA ASP A 101 -14.19 16.29 1.45
C ASP A 101 -12.87 16.70 2.12
N LYS A 102 -12.70 18.02 2.27
CA LYS A 102 -11.52 18.63 2.90
C LYS A 102 -11.39 18.26 4.38
N ASP A 103 -12.50 18.05 5.06
CA ASP A 103 -12.50 17.74 6.49
C ASP A 103 -12.06 16.30 6.72
N PHE A 104 -12.52 15.38 5.87
CA PHE A 104 -12.02 14.01 5.86
C PHE A 104 -10.52 13.93 5.56
N TYR A 105 -10.01 14.73 4.61
CA TYR A 105 -8.57 14.83 4.37
C TYR A 105 -7.80 15.31 5.61
N GLN A 106 -8.23 16.41 6.24
CA GLN A 106 -7.57 16.96 7.43
C GLN A 106 -7.60 15.98 8.61
N GLU A 107 -8.71 15.27 8.80
CA GLU A 107 -8.83 14.24 9.83
C GLU A 107 -7.79 13.12 9.61
N LEU A 108 -7.66 12.60 8.39
CA LEU A 108 -6.70 11.55 8.07
C LEU A 108 -5.25 12.05 8.10
N GLU A 109 -5.01 13.32 7.76
CA GLU A 109 -3.68 13.93 7.94
C GLU A 109 -3.26 13.94 9.41
N VAL A 110 -4.17 14.32 10.32
CA VAL A 110 -3.92 14.24 11.76
C VAL A 110 -3.73 12.79 12.20
N ALA A 111 -4.59 11.87 11.75
CA ALA A 111 -4.47 10.45 12.07
C ALA A 111 -3.09 9.90 11.70
N ARG A 112 -2.62 10.22 10.49
CA ARG A 112 -1.30 9.81 9.99
C ARG A 112 -0.17 10.33 10.88
N ASN A 113 -0.22 11.61 11.23
CA ASN A 113 0.81 12.25 12.04
C ASN A 113 0.86 11.67 13.46
N VAL A 114 -0.30 11.48 14.10
CA VAL A 114 -0.37 10.86 15.43
C VAL A 114 0.08 9.40 15.38
N ALA A 115 -0.24 8.65 14.32
CA ALA A 115 0.23 7.27 14.18
C ALA A 115 1.78 7.19 14.18
N TYR A 116 2.45 8.12 13.48
CA TYR A 116 3.92 8.21 13.50
C TYR A 116 4.48 8.52 14.89
N GLU A 117 3.82 9.38 15.67
CA GLU A 117 4.23 9.67 17.06
C GLU A 117 4.17 8.44 17.97
N TYR A 118 3.27 7.49 17.67
CA TYR A 118 3.16 6.20 18.38
C TYR A 118 4.05 5.11 17.76
N GLY A 119 4.95 5.46 16.83
CA GLY A 119 5.86 4.52 16.18
C GLY A 119 5.20 3.60 15.14
N MET A 120 3.99 3.92 14.69
CA MET A 120 3.30 3.17 13.64
C MET A 120 3.50 3.83 12.27
N ASP A 121 3.41 3.06 11.20
CA ASP A 121 3.33 3.63 9.86
C ASP A 121 1.93 4.17 9.60
N GLY A 122 1.76 5.49 9.71
CA GLY A 122 0.48 6.15 9.49
C GLY A 122 -0.05 6.03 8.06
N ALA A 123 0.83 5.92 7.05
CA ALA A 123 0.40 5.75 5.66
C ALA A 123 -0.14 4.33 5.45
N GLN A 124 0.56 3.33 6.00
CA GLN A 124 0.09 1.96 5.99
C GLN A 124 -1.23 1.81 6.77
N TRP A 125 -1.36 2.44 7.93
CA TRP A 125 -2.60 2.41 8.71
C TRP A 125 -3.79 2.98 7.93
N ILE A 126 -3.60 4.08 7.19
CA ILE A 126 -4.65 4.65 6.34
C ILE A 126 -5.00 3.69 5.19
N ALA A 127 -4.01 3.09 4.54
CA ALA A 127 -4.26 2.10 3.51
C ALA A 127 -5.07 0.92 4.07
N ASP A 128 -4.64 0.34 5.19
CA ASP A 128 -5.27 -0.80 5.85
C ASP A 128 -6.70 -0.50 6.32
N LYS A 129 -6.99 0.73 6.76
CA LYS A 129 -8.30 1.10 7.30
C LYS A 129 -9.28 1.64 6.27
N TYR A 130 -8.79 2.36 5.27
CA TYR A 130 -9.62 3.12 4.35
C TYR A 130 -9.41 2.74 2.88
N GLY A 131 -8.48 1.85 2.56
CA GLY A 131 -8.18 1.53 1.16
C GLY A 131 -7.46 2.64 0.41
N ILE A 132 -7.09 3.73 1.09
CA ILE A 132 -6.49 4.91 0.46
C ILE A 132 -4.98 4.70 0.36
N THR A 133 -4.47 4.65 -0.87
CA THR A 133 -3.04 4.53 -1.11
C THR A 133 -2.28 5.81 -0.75
N LEU A 134 -0.97 5.70 -0.49
CA LEU A 134 -0.13 6.88 -0.30
C LEU A 134 -0.20 7.83 -1.51
N GLY A 135 -0.28 7.30 -2.73
CA GLY A 135 -0.42 8.09 -3.95
C GLY A 135 -1.71 8.91 -3.97
N ASP A 136 -2.85 8.28 -3.66
CA ASP A 136 -4.15 8.98 -3.59
C ASP A 136 -4.18 10.03 -2.49
N PHE A 137 -3.54 9.74 -1.35
CA PHE A 137 -3.40 10.70 -0.26
C PHE A 137 -2.59 11.92 -0.69
N GLN A 138 -1.47 11.74 -1.41
CA GLN A 138 -0.64 12.86 -1.92
C GLN A 138 -1.40 13.71 -2.95
N ILE A 139 -2.24 13.09 -3.79
CA ILE A 139 -3.11 13.81 -4.71
C ILE A 139 -4.09 14.69 -3.93
N ALA A 140 -4.74 14.16 -2.88
CA ALA A 140 -5.63 14.94 -2.02
C ALA A 140 -4.88 16.09 -1.30
N ALA A 141 -3.68 15.84 -0.79
CA ALA A 141 -2.84 16.86 -0.16
C ALA A 141 -2.54 18.03 -1.10
N SER A 142 -2.12 17.73 -2.33
CA SER A 142 -1.85 18.77 -3.34
C SER A 142 -3.08 19.64 -3.64
N LYS A 143 -4.29 19.05 -3.58
CA LYS A 143 -5.55 19.76 -3.79
C LYS A 143 -5.91 20.65 -2.61
N TRP A 144 -5.79 20.15 -1.39
CA TRP A 144 -6.34 20.83 -0.21
C TRP A 144 -5.38 21.80 0.47
N ASN A 145 -4.07 21.61 0.35
CA ASN A 145 -3.08 22.43 1.07
C ASN A 145 -3.22 23.94 0.80
N ALA A 146 -3.52 24.33 -0.45
CA ALA A 146 -3.74 25.74 -0.78
C ALA A 146 -5.00 26.31 -0.10
N GLN A 147 -6.10 25.56 -0.12
CA GLN A 147 -7.36 25.96 0.51
C GLN A 147 -7.23 26.02 2.04
N ILE A 148 -6.58 25.04 2.65
CA ILE A 148 -6.34 24.99 4.09
C ILE A 148 -5.53 26.21 4.52
N HIS A 149 -4.49 26.60 3.76
CA HIS A 149 -3.73 27.81 4.07
C HIS A 149 -4.61 29.07 4.09
N THR A 150 -5.53 29.20 3.11
CA THR A 150 -6.51 30.29 3.09
C THR A 150 -7.47 30.22 4.28
N ASP A 151 -7.96 29.03 4.63
CA ASP A 151 -8.91 28.85 5.73
C ASP A 151 -8.27 29.16 7.10
N ILE A 152 -7.00 28.79 7.30
CA ILE A 152 -6.23 29.13 8.50
C ILE A 152 -6.13 30.64 8.67
N GLN A 153 -5.90 31.38 7.58
CA GLN A 153 -5.86 32.84 7.62
C GLN A 153 -7.22 33.46 7.95
N ALA A 154 -8.31 32.82 7.51
CA ALA A 154 -9.67 33.29 7.74
C ALA A 154 -10.18 32.97 9.16
N ASP A 155 -9.89 31.78 9.68
CA ASP A 155 -10.32 31.31 11.00
C ASP A 155 -9.28 30.39 11.64
N PHE A 156 -8.24 31.01 12.19
CA PHE A 156 -7.18 30.30 12.90
C PHE A 156 -7.69 29.53 14.13
N GLN A 157 -8.64 30.10 14.88
CA GLN A 157 -9.15 29.47 16.10
C GLN A 157 -10.00 28.24 15.79
N GLY A 158 -10.92 28.34 14.84
CA GLY A 158 -11.74 27.20 14.42
C GLY A 158 -10.91 26.09 13.81
N TYR A 159 -9.90 26.43 13.00
CA TYR A 159 -8.94 25.46 12.49
C TYR A 159 -8.21 24.74 13.63
N THR A 160 -7.65 25.48 14.58
CA THR A 160 -6.88 24.91 15.71
C THR A 160 -7.76 23.99 16.57
N GLN A 161 -8.96 24.42 16.93
CA GLN A 161 -9.89 23.60 17.72
C GLN A 161 -10.24 22.28 17.02
N LYS A 162 -10.41 22.31 15.69
CA LYS A 162 -10.70 21.12 14.90
C LYS A 162 -9.51 20.16 14.86
N GLN A 163 -8.30 20.69 14.67
CA GLN A 163 -7.07 19.89 14.70
C GLN A 163 -6.86 19.25 16.08
N ASP A 164 -7.11 19.99 17.17
CA ASP A 164 -7.02 19.48 18.54
C ASP A 164 -8.01 18.34 18.80
N ALA A 165 -9.25 18.48 18.31
CA ALA A 165 -10.27 17.45 18.43
C ALA A 165 -9.88 16.15 17.69
N TYR A 166 -9.37 16.25 16.47
CA TYR A 166 -8.85 15.08 15.74
C TYR A 166 -7.63 14.49 16.44
N ASN A 167 -6.73 15.34 16.95
CA ASN A 167 -5.53 14.90 17.64
C ASN A 167 -5.90 14.07 18.89
N ALA A 168 -6.80 14.58 19.73
CA ALA A 168 -7.30 13.88 20.90
C ALA A 168 -7.94 12.53 20.55
N LYS A 169 -8.80 12.50 19.51
CA LYS A 169 -9.43 11.27 19.01
C LYS A 169 -8.40 10.20 18.67
N TYR A 170 -7.39 10.54 17.87
CA TYR A 170 -6.42 9.55 17.38
C TYR A 170 -5.38 9.19 18.43
N ARG A 171 -5.00 10.10 19.34
CA ARG A 171 -4.19 9.75 20.51
C ARG A 171 -4.89 8.71 21.38
N GLN A 172 -6.19 8.93 21.67
CA GLN A 172 -6.96 7.96 22.44
C GLN A 172 -7.07 6.62 21.73
N LEU A 173 -7.36 6.62 20.42
CA LEU A 173 -7.46 5.41 19.61
C LEU A 173 -6.14 4.59 19.67
N PHE A 174 -5.02 5.25 19.44
CA PHE A 174 -3.72 4.58 19.34
C PHE A 174 -3.12 4.20 20.69
N ALA A 175 -3.34 5.00 21.74
CA ALA A 175 -3.00 4.63 23.11
C ALA A 175 -3.77 3.38 23.56
N SER A 176 -5.04 3.28 23.20
CA SER A 176 -5.87 2.11 23.53
C SER A 176 -5.41 0.85 22.79
N ALA A 177 -4.95 1.00 21.54
CA ALA A 177 -4.46 -0.11 20.71
C ALA A 177 -3.09 -0.67 21.17
N GLN A 178 -2.24 0.12 21.81
CA GLN A 178 -0.95 -0.33 22.38
C GLN A 178 -1.07 -0.91 23.80
N GLY A 179 -2.29 -1.22 24.26
CA GLY A 179 -2.51 -1.84 25.57
C GLY A 179 -2.79 -0.87 26.70
N GLY A 180 -3.38 0.30 26.40
CA GLY A 180 -4.15 1.14 27.32
C GLY A 180 -3.45 1.52 28.62
N ASN A 181 -3.10 2.81 28.77
CA ASN A 181 -2.57 3.37 30.00
C ASN A 181 -3.27 2.81 31.26
N VAL A 182 -2.48 2.07 32.03
CA VAL A 182 -2.65 1.71 33.44
C VAL A 182 -2.46 2.98 34.33
N ALA A 183 -2.88 4.15 33.84
CA ALA A 183 -2.46 5.44 34.39
C ALA A 183 -3.60 6.44 34.66
N ASP A 184 -4.87 6.01 34.59
CA ASP A 184 -6.01 6.85 35.03
C ASP A 184 -6.33 6.73 36.53
N ASP A 185 -5.56 5.94 37.31
CA ASP A 185 -5.81 5.71 38.75
C ASP A 185 -4.69 6.23 39.67
N ILE A 186 -4.27 7.49 39.54
CA ILE A 186 -3.64 8.18 40.68
C ILE A 186 -4.25 9.58 40.84
N THR A 187 -5.31 9.62 41.64
CA THR A 187 -5.70 10.82 42.39
C THR A 187 -4.72 10.99 43.55
N PHE A 188 -4.09 12.16 43.64
CA PHE A 188 -3.38 12.64 44.85
C PHE A 188 -4.24 13.66 45.58
#